data_AF-A0A348UKQ8-F1
#
_entry.id   AF-A0A348UKQ8-F1
#
_cell.length_a   1.000
_cell.length_b   1.000
_cell.length_c   1.000
_cell.angle_alpha   90.00
_cell.angle_beta   90.00
_cell.angle_gamma   90.00
#
_symmetry.space_group_name_H-M   'P 1'
#
loop_
_entity.id
_entity.type
_entity.pdbx_description
1 polymer ?
#
loop_
_entity_poly.entity_id
_entity_poly.type
_entity_poly.pdbx_seq_one_letter_code
_entity_poly.pdbx_strand_id
1 'polypeptide(L)'
;MFRAVARALISVSDKTGVVELASSLARRGVELLSTGGTYRALRDAGIPVTEVSAHTGSPEIMDGRVKTLHPRIHGGILGRRGTDDAVMLAEGIAPIDLVVVNLYPFEATVARPGCTFDEAIENIDIGGPTMVRAAAKNHRDVAVVVDPSDYASLQLALERDGGTTLTERRQFALKAFRHTARYDALVARYLGADDLLPASLSLAFDKLADMRYGENPHQVAAFYREVQVGGAQTGTIAAYTQHQGKELSYNNIADTDAALECVKVFDAPACVIV
;
A
#
# COMPACT_ATOMS: atom_id res chain seq x y z
N MET A 1 -14.83 -14.60 -13.96
CA MET A 1 -15.81 -13.54 -13.62
C MET A 1 -15.17 -12.19 -13.90
N PHE A 2 -15.78 -11.41 -14.79
CA PHE A 2 -15.31 -10.10 -15.24
C PHE A 2 -16.16 -8.98 -14.60
N ARG A 3 -15.54 -7.81 -14.34
CA ARG A 3 -16.24 -6.60 -13.88
C ARG A 3 -15.70 -5.38 -14.60
N ALA A 4 -16.57 -4.71 -15.35
CA ALA A 4 -16.28 -3.41 -15.93
C ALA A 4 -16.10 -2.37 -14.81
N VAL A 5 -15.24 -1.39 -15.03
CA VAL A 5 -15.08 -0.27 -14.12
C VAL A 5 -15.96 0.87 -14.62
N ALA A 6 -17.02 1.20 -13.89
CA ALA A 6 -17.90 2.33 -14.19
C ALA A 6 -17.65 3.51 -13.24
N ARG A 7 -17.25 3.23 -12.00
CA ARG A 7 -16.91 4.25 -11.00
C ARG A 7 -15.62 3.92 -10.26
N ALA A 8 -14.74 4.91 -10.15
CA ALA A 8 -13.47 4.80 -9.44
C ALA A 8 -13.38 5.83 -8.29
N LEU A 9 -12.96 5.39 -7.11
CA LEU A 9 -12.62 6.24 -5.98
C LEU A 9 -11.10 6.36 -5.87
N ILE A 10 -10.56 7.57 -5.98
CA ILE A 10 -9.11 7.84 -5.98
C ILE A 10 -8.77 8.76 -4.80
N SER A 11 -7.95 8.28 -3.87
CA SER A 11 -7.49 9.04 -2.71
C SER A 11 -6.05 8.63 -2.39
N VAL A 12 -5.08 9.40 -2.88
CA VAL A 12 -3.65 9.04 -2.84
C VAL A 12 -2.81 10.14 -2.18
N SER A 13 -1.90 9.72 -1.31
CA SER A 13 -0.85 10.55 -0.71
C SER A 13 0.34 10.74 -1.64
N ASP A 14 0.80 9.68 -2.32
CA ASP A 14 1.74 9.76 -3.44
C ASP A 14 0.96 9.95 -4.75
N LYS A 15 1.24 11.05 -5.45
CA LYS A 15 0.54 11.43 -6.70
C LYS A 15 1.25 10.93 -7.96
N THR A 16 2.32 10.15 -7.82
CA THR A 16 3.05 9.56 -8.96
C THR A 16 2.08 8.82 -9.90
N GLY A 17 2.02 9.25 -11.17
CA GLY A 17 1.20 8.62 -12.21
C GLY A 17 -0.32 8.75 -12.06
N VAL A 18 -0.83 9.47 -11.04
CA VAL A 18 -2.27 9.48 -10.74
C VAL A 18 -3.07 10.26 -11.78
N VAL A 19 -2.50 11.33 -12.34
CA VAL A 19 -3.15 12.18 -13.35
C VAL A 19 -3.31 11.39 -14.65
N GLU A 20 -2.29 10.65 -15.07
CA GLU A 20 -2.30 9.80 -16.24
C GLU A 20 -3.32 8.67 -16.11
N LEU A 21 -3.36 8.01 -14.95
CA LEU A 21 -4.36 6.98 -14.64
C LEU A 21 -5.78 7.55 -14.69
N ALA A 22 -6.03 8.66 -14.00
CA ALA A 22 -7.34 9.30 -13.94
C ALA A 22 -7.80 9.80 -15.31
N SER A 23 -6.89 10.37 -16.11
CA SER A 23 -7.17 10.78 -17.49
C SER A 23 -7.58 9.58 -18.37
N SER A 24 -6.89 8.45 -18.23
CA SER A 24 -7.24 7.20 -18.93
C SER A 24 -8.63 6.69 -18.54
N LEU A 25 -8.96 6.70 -17.25
CA LEU A 25 -10.29 6.33 -16.75
C LEU A 25 -11.39 7.27 -17.27
N ALA A 26 -11.17 8.59 -17.18
CA ALA A 26 -12.13 9.61 -17.62
C ALA A 26 -12.43 9.49 -19.13
N ARG A 27 -11.40 9.26 -19.98
CA ARG A 27 -11.59 9.03 -21.42
C ARG A 27 -12.46 7.81 -21.75
N ARG A 28 -12.57 6.86 -20.82
CA ARG A 28 -13.42 5.66 -20.94
C ARG A 28 -14.83 5.87 -20.38
N GLY A 29 -15.14 7.08 -19.91
CA GLY A 29 -16.43 7.41 -19.30
C GLY A 29 -16.57 6.89 -17.86
N VAL A 30 -15.46 6.56 -17.18
CA VAL A 30 -15.49 6.19 -15.77
C VAL A 30 -15.77 7.42 -14.92
N GLU A 31 -16.76 7.33 -14.04
CA GLU A 31 -17.03 8.37 -13.05
C GLU A 31 -15.93 8.36 -11.97
N LEU A 32 -15.29 9.51 -11.76
CA LEU A 32 -14.22 9.66 -10.77
C LEU A 32 -14.75 10.32 -9.51
N LEU A 33 -14.54 9.67 -8.38
CA LEU A 33 -14.68 10.23 -7.04
C LEU A 33 -13.31 10.50 -6.43
N SER A 34 -13.13 11.65 -5.79
CA SER A 34 -11.89 11.95 -5.08
C SER A 34 -12.09 12.90 -3.90
N THR A 35 -11.06 13.09 -3.08
CA THR A 35 -11.10 13.97 -1.90
C THR A 35 -9.76 14.67 -1.67
N GLY A 36 -9.79 15.79 -0.96
CA GLY A 36 -8.59 16.50 -0.50
C GLY A 36 -7.60 16.85 -1.60
N GLY A 37 -6.31 16.61 -1.34
CA GLY A 37 -5.23 16.94 -2.27
C GLY A 37 -5.31 16.20 -3.61
N THR A 38 -5.85 14.97 -3.63
CA THR A 38 -6.05 14.23 -4.89
C THR A 38 -7.13 14.88 -5.75
N TYR A 39 -8.25 15.27 -5.15
CA TYR A 39 -9.33 15.97 -5.86
C TYR A 39 -8.81 17.26 -6.52
N ARG A 40 -8.05 18.07 -5.77
CA ARG A 40 -7.44 19.31 -6.28
C ARG A 40 -6.51 19.02 -7.46
N ALA A 41 -5.60 18.05 -7.33
CA ALA A 41 -4.66 17.69 -8.39
C ALA A 41 -5.36 17.25 -9.68
N LEU A 42 -6.43 16.44 -9.58
CA LEU A 42 -7.20 15.98 -10.74
C LEU A 42 -7.99 17.13 -11.39
N ARG A 43 -8.64 17.96 -10.57
CA ARG A 43 -9.39 19.14 -11.05
C ARG A 43 -8.46 20.14 -11.75
N ASP A 44 -7.31 20.43 -11.17
CA ASP A 44 -6.34 21.39 -11.73
C ASP A 44 -5.73 20.88 -13.04
N ALA A 45 -5.67 19.56 -13.23
CA ALA A 45 -5.34 18.91 -14.51
C ALA A 45 -6.50 18.89 -15.53
N GLY A 46 -7.65 19.48 -15.20
CA GLY A 46 -8.83 19.54 -16.08
C GLY A 46 -9.59 18.22 -16.21
N ILE A 47 -9.38 17.27 -15.30
CA ILE A 47 -10.04 15.97 -15.32
C ILE A 47 -11.39 16.08 -14.60
N PRO A 48 -12.52 15.67 -15.21
CA PRO A 48 -13.81 15.63 -14.54
C PRO A 48 -13.77 14.70 -13.32
N VAL A 49 -14.01 15.25 -12.14
CA VAL A 49 -13.98 14.51 -10.88
C VAL A 49 -15.00 15.09 -9.91
N THR A 50 -15.71 14.21 -9.21
CA THR A 50 -16.69 14.56 -8.18
C THR A 50 -16.01 14.47 -6.81
N GLU A 51 -16.20 15.50 -5.99
CA GLU A 51 -15.70 15.48 -4.62
C GLU A 51 -16.52 14.51 -3.75
N VAL A 52 -15.87 13.77 -2.86
CA VAL A 52 -16.54 12.82 -1.95
C VAL A 52 -17.63 13.50 -1.13
N SER A 53 -17.43 14.74 -0.66
CA SER A 53 -18.43 15.53 0.08
C SER A 53 -19.71 15.76 -0.74
N ALA A 54 -19.56 16.06 -2.04
CA ALA A 54 -20.69 16.23 -2.95
C ALA A 54 -21.42 14.90 -3.22
N HIS A 55 -20.68 13.79 -3.31
CA HIS A 55 -21.25 12.45 -3.47
C HIS A 55 -21.99 11.98 -2.21
N THR A 56 -21.42 12.22 -1.03
CA THR A 56 -22.01 11.78 0.25
C THR A 56 -23.09 12.71 0.76
N GLY A 57 -23.05 14.00 0.39
CA GLY A 57 -23.87 15.06 0.98
C GLY A 57 -23.41 15.46 2.39
N SER A 58 -22.26 14.95 2.87
CA SER A 58 -21.70 15.25 4.18
C SER A 58 -20.48 16.18 4.04
N PRO A 59 -20.42 17.30 4.78
CA PRO A 59 -19.25 18.17 4.77
C PRO A 59 -18.04 17.49 5.41
N GLU A 60 -16.85 18.00 5.10
CA GLU A 60 -15.64 17.62 5.81
C GLU A 60 -15.67 18.18 7.25
N ILE A 61 -15.48 17.31 8.24
CA ILE A 61 -15.49 17.65 9.67
C ILE A 61 -14.25 17.08 10.38
N MET A 62 -13.93 17.61 11.57
CA MET A 62 -12.81 17.17 12.40
C MET A 62 -11.47 17.20 11.62
N ASP A 63 -11.22 18.30 10.92
CA ASP A 63 -10.02 18.52 10.10
C ASP A 63 -9.72 17.37 9.10
N GLY A 64 -10.78 16.80 8.53
CA GLY A 64 -10.66 15.74 7.52
C GLY A 64 -10.50 14.32 8.04
N ARG A 65 -10.51 14.11 9.38
CA ARG A 65 -10.43 12.79 10.00
C ARG A 65 -11.57 11.84 9.58
N VAL A 66 -12.75 12.39 9.26
CA VAL A 66 -13.97 11.61 8.97
C VAL A 66 -14.55 11.92 7.58
N LYS A 67 -13.69 12.10 6.57
CA LYS A 67 -14.16 12.47 5.21
C LYS A 67 -14.71 11.30 4.38
N THR A 68 -14.15 10.10 4.52
CA THR A 68 -14.51 8.92 3.70
C THR A 68 -15.25 7.83 4.47
N LEU A 69 -15.34 7.95 5.80
CA LEU A 69 -16.03 7.02 6.69
C LEU A 69 -17.57 7.21 6.62
N HIS A 70 -18.12 7.00 5.44
CA HIS A 70 -19.53 7.25 5.15
C HIS A 70 -20.21 6.03 4.50
N PRO A 71 -21.48 5.71 4.84
CA PRO A 71 -22.20 4.57 4.26
C PRO A 71 -22.31 4.60 2.74
N ARG A 72 -22.45 5.77 2.10
CA ARG A 72 -22.45 5.86 0.63
C ARG A 72 -21.13 5.43 -0.02
N ILE A 73 -19.99 5.69 0.63
CA ILE A 73 -18.68 5.25 0.15
C ILE A 73 -18.50 3.75 0.43
N HIS A 74 -18.62 3.34 1.70
CA HIS A 74 -18.36 1.97 2.08
C HIS A 74 -19.43 1.00 1.58
N GLY A 75 -20.68 1.42 1.44
CA GLY A 75 -21.76 0.66 0.80
C GLY A 75 -21.53 0.50 -0.70
N GLY A 76 -21.01 1.53 -1.38
CA GLY A 76 -20.63 1.42 -2.79
C GLY A 76 -19.51 0.38 -3.02
N ILE A 77 -18.56 0.33 -2.09
CA ILE A 77 -17.42 -0.62 -2.09
C ILE A 77 -17.84 -2.03 -1.65
N LEU A 78 -18.59 -2.18 -0.55
CA LEU A 78 -18.89 -3.47 0.08
C LEU A 78 -20.16 -4.14 -0.43
N GLY A 79 -21.04 -3.40 -1.10
CA GLY A 79 -22.30 -3.94 -1.59
C GLY A 79 -22.07 -5.11 -2.54
N ARG A 80 -22.64 -6.28 -2.20
CA ARG A 80 -22.51 -7.50 -2.99
C ARG A 80 -23.45 -7.41 -4.18
N ARG A 81 -22.87 -7.32 -5.37
CA ARG A 81 -23.64 -7.15 -6.61
C ARG A 81 -24.58 -8.34 -6.83
N GLY A 82 -25.86 -8.06 -7.07
CA GLY A 82 -26.91 -9.07 -7.21
C GLY A 82 -27.51 -9.59 -5.89
N THR A 83 -26.98 -9.18 -4.74
CA THR A 83 -27.54 -9.54 -3.42
C THR A 83 -28.04 -8.31 -2.67
N ASP A 84 -27.23 -7.24 -2.66
CA ASP A 84 -27.53 -6.02 -1.91
C ASP A 84 -28.10 -4.90 -2.81
N ASP A 85 -28.34 -5.17 -4.10
CA ASP A 85 -28.75 -4.15 -5.08
C ASP A 85 -30.03 -3.41 -4.67
N ALA A 86 -31.02 -4.12 -4.10
CA ALA A 86 -32.28 -3.52 -3.67
C ALA A 86 -32.10 -2.51 -2.53
N VAL A 87 -31.28 -2.84 -1.52
CA VAL A 87 -30.98 -1.93 -0.41
C VAL A 87 -30.06 -0.80 -0.86
N MET A 88 -29.08 -1.08 -1.72
CA MET A 88 -28.23 -0.04 -2.30
C MET A 88 -29.06 1.00 -3.06
N LEU A 89 -30.03 0.55 -3.87
CA LEU A 89 -30.91 1.44 -4.61
C LEU A 89 -31.81 2.27 -3.68
N ALA A 90 -32.43 1.64 -2.67
CA ALA A 90 -33.29 2.32 -1.72
C ALA A 90 -32.57 3.42 -0.93
N GLU A 91 -31.29 3.20 -0.60
CA GLU A 91 -30.45 4.13 0.16
C GLU A 91 -29.68 5.12 -0.74
N GLY A 92 -29.86 5.05 -2.07
CA GLY A 92 -29.15 5.91 -3.03
C GLY A 92 -27.64 5.67 -3.05
N ILE A 93 -27.20 4.43 -2.85
CA ILE A 93 -25.80 4.02 -2.82
C ILE A 93 -25.41 3.46 -4.20
N ALA A 94 -24.55 4.18 -4.89
CA ALA A 94 -24.05 3.75 -6.19
C ALA A 94 -22.82 2.83 -6.04
N PRO A 95 -22.67 1.81 -6.90
CA PRO A 95 -21.53 0.89 -6.86
C PRO A 95 -20.19 1.59 -7.14
N ILE A 96 -19.14 1.22 -6.41
CA ILE A 96 -17.74 1.60 -6.70
C ILE A 96 -17.00 0.33 -7.14
N ASP A 97 -16.33 0.38 -8.29
CA ASP A 97 -15.72 -0.81 -8.93
C ASP A 97 -14.19 -0.80 -8.86
N LEU A 98 -13.60 0.39 -8.69
CA LEU A 98 -12.17 0.59 -8.53
C LEU A 98 -11.90 1.52 -7.34
N VAL A 99 -10.98 1.13 -6.48
CA VAL A 99 -10.47 1.95 -5.37
C VAL A 99 -8.96 2.08 -5.55
N VAL A 100 -8.47 3.31 -5.71
CA VAL A 100 -7.04 3.62 -5.83
C VAL A 100 -6.63 4.45 -4.63
N VAL A 101 -5.93 3.83 -3.69
CA VAL A 101 -5.57 4.42 -2.39
C VAL A 101 -4.18 3.99 -1.99
N ASN A 102 -3.25 4.94 -1.88
CA ASN A 102 -1.98 4.73 -1.18
C ASN A 102 -2.00 5.55 0.13
N LEU A 103 -1.51 4.93 1.19
CA LEU A 103 -1.59 5.48 2.54
C LEU A 103 -0.63 6.65 2.72
N TYR A 104 -0.91 7.51 3.70
CA TYR A 104 0.05 8.55 4.10
C TYR A 104 1.38 7.88 4.48
N PRO A 105 2.54 8.45 4.12
CA PRO A 105 3.82 7.84 4.42
C PRO A 105 4.15 8.04 5.90
N PHE A 106 3.46 7.31 6.79
CA PHE A 106 3.70 7.31 8.23
C PHE A 106 5.18 7.09 8.52
N GLU A 107 5.78 6.09 7.88
CA GLU A 107 7.21 5.77 7.93
C GLU A 107 8.10 7.00 7.63
N ALA A 108 7.80 7.75 6.56
CA ALA A 108 8.56 8.94 6.20
C ALA A 108 8.33 10.08 7.19
N THR A 109 7.13 10.17 7.77
CA THR A 109 6.76 11.22 8.71
C THR A 109 7.51 11.07 10.03
N VAL A 110 7.47 9.87 10.61
CA VAL A 110 8.15 9.57 11.87
C VAL A 110 9.67 9.49 11.72
N ALA A 111 10.17 9.32 10.50
CA ALA A 111 11.60 9.42 10.19
C ALA A 111 12.12 10.86 10.14
N ARG A 112 11.25 11.89 10.08
CA ARG A 112 11.70 13.29 10.00
C ARG A 112 12.36 13.72 11.30
N PRO A 113 13.54 14.37 11.26
CA PRO A 113 14.15 14.95 12.45
C PRO A 113 13.18 15.91 13.16
N GLY A 114 12.99 15.71 14.47
CA GLY A 114 12.11 16.55 15.28
C GLY A 114 10.61 16.23 15.19
N CYS A 115 10.20 15.14 14.51
CA CYS A 115 8.82 14.67 14.56
C CYS A 115 8.43 14.36 16.02
N THR A 116 7.40 15.04 16.51
CA THR A 116 6.85 14.79 17.84
C THR A 116 5.94 13.57 17.84
N PHE A 117 5.66 13.04 19.03
CA PHE A 117 4.68 11.96 19.20
C PHE A 117 3.27 12.38 18.73
N ASP A 118 2.83 13.60 19.09
CA ASP A 118 1.52 14.12 18.70
C ASP A 118 1.41 14.24 17.17
N GLU A 119 2.45 14.76 16.50
CA GLU A 119 2.50 14.77 15.03
C GLU A 119 2.42 13.36 14.43
N ALA A 120 3.08 12.37 15.03
CA ALA A 120 2.98 11.00 14.57
C ALA A 120 1.54 10.45 14.70
N ILE A 121 0.88 10.70 15.85
CA ILE A 121 -0.51 10.28 16.09
C ILE A 121 -1.47 10.91 15.07
N GLU A 122 -1.32 12.20 14.76
CA GLU A 122 -2.15 12.87 13.75
C GLU A 122 -1.97 12.29 12.35
N ASN A 123 -0.81 11.72 12.05
CA ASN A 123 -0.52 11.12 10.74
C ASN A 123 -0.91 9.64 10.63
N ILE A 124 -1.56 9.07 11.64
CA ILE A 124 -2.17 7.74 11.55
C ILE A 124 -3.46 7.83 10.73
N ASP A 125 -3.40 7.40 9.48
CA ASP A 125 -4.53 7.30 8.57
C ASP A 125 -5.54 6.24 9.03
N ILE A 126 -6.81 6.64 9.14
CA ILE A 126 -7.96 5.76 9.44
C ILE A 126 -8.77 5.48 8.17
N GLY A 127 -9.02 6.52 7.36
CA GLY A 127 -9.87 6.43 6.18
C GLY A 127 -9.25 5.56 5.09
N GLY A 128 -7.95 5.74 4.83
CA GLY A 128 -7.18 4.98 3.85
C GLY A 128 -7.24 3.47 4.10
N PRO A 129 -6.77 2.97 5.26
CA PRO A 129 -6.80 1.54 5.55
C PRO A 129 -8.23 0.96 5.55
N THR A 130 -9.22 1.73 6.00
CA THR A 130 -10.63 1.30 5.97
C THR A 130 -11.13 1.09 4.54
N MET A 131 -10.86 2.03 3.62
CA MET A 131 -11.23 1.89 2.20
C MET A 131 -10.49 0.73 1.53
N VAL A 132 -9.17 0.60 1.77
CA VAL A 132 -8.33 -0.47 1.21
C VAL A 132 -8.84 -1.84 1.65
N ARG A 133 -9.11 -2.03 2.95
CA ARG A 133 -9.63 -3.29 3.50
C ARG A 133 -11.04 -3.59 2.99
N ALA A 134 -11.90 -2.58 2.88
CA ALA A 134 -13.25 -2.75 2.36
C ALA A 134 -13.23 -3.25 0.91
N ALA A 135 -12.41 -2.64 0.06
CA ALA A 135 -12.27 -3.01 -1.34
C ALA A 135 -11.61 -4.40 -1.51
N ALA A 136 -10.55 -4.67 -0.75
CA ALA A 136 -9.87 -5.98 -0.75
C ALA A 136 -10.80 -7.11 -0.27
N LYS A 137 -11.62 -6.86 0.76
CA LYS A 137 -12.66 -7.81 1.21
C LYS A 137 -13.64 -8.11 0.08
N ASN A 138 -14.10 -7.10 -0.64
CA ASN A 138 -15.05 -7.26 -1.74
C ASN A 138 -14.39 -7.43 -3.13
N HIS A 139 -13.19 -8.02 -3.19
CA HIS A 139 -12.45 -8.24 -4.44
C HIS A 139 -13.19 -9.09 -5.49
N ARG A 140 -14.29 -9.73 -5.10
CA ARG A 140 -15.21 -10.35 -6.07
C ARG A 140 -15.72 -9.33 -7.08
N ASP A 141 -16.01 -8.12 -6.63
CA ASP A 141 -16.64 -7.07 -7.42
C ASP A 141 -15.80 -5.79 -7.57
N VAL A 142 -14.84 -5.55 -6.66
CA VAL A 142 -14.07 -4.29 -6.62
C VAL A 142 -12.56 -4.54 -6.79
N ALA A 143 -11.91 -3.80 -7.69
CA ALA A 143 -10.45 -3.77 -7.78
C ALA A 143 -9.88 -2.75 -6.79
N VAL A 144 -8.76 -3.08 -6.14
CA VAL A 144 -8.07 -2.17 -5.20
C VAL A 144 -6.61 -2.02 -5.56
N VAL A 145 -6.16 -0.81 -5.83
CA VAL A 145 -4.76 -0.54 -6.16
C VAL A 145 -4.15 0.38 -5.11
N VAL A 146 -3.05 -0.08 -4.52
CA VAL A 146 -2.39 0.59 -3.38
C VAL A 146 -1.00 1.14 -3.70
N ASP A 147 -0.51 0.92 -4.91
CA ASP A 147 0.86 1.20 -5.29
C ASP A 147 0.89 1.67 -6.76
N PRO A 148 1.52 2.82 -7.06
CA PRO A 148 1.65 3.33 -8.42
C PRO A 148 2.31 2.37 -9.41
N SER A 149 3.16 1.45 -8.94
CA SER A 149 3.79 0.43 -9.80
C SER A 149 2.78 -0.51 -10.47
N ASP A 150 1.56 -0.63 -9.92
CA ASP A 150 0.49 -1.43 -10.51
C ASP A 150 -0.37 -0.66 -11.51
N TYR A 151 -0.14 0.65 -11.71
CA TYR A 151 -0.98 1.44 -12.62
C TYR A 151 -0.88 0.94 -14.06
N ALA A 152 0.30 0.51 -14.50
CA ALA A 152 0.48 -0.06 -15.83
C ALA A 152 -0.30 -1.37 -16.01
N SER A 153 -0.26 -2.28 -15.03
CA SER A 153 -1.00 -3.55 -15.11
C SER A 153 -2.51 -3.33 -15.04
N LEU A 154 -2.97 -2.37 -14.23
CA LEU A 154 -4.36 -1.94 -14.22
C LEU A 154 -4.80 -1.36 -15.57
N GLN A 155 -3.99 -0.47 -16.17
CA GLN A 155 -4.30 0.13 -17.47
C GLN A 155 -4.41 -0.94 -18.56
N LEU A 156 -3.51 -1.92 -18.58
CA LEU A 156 -3.60 -3.06 -19.51
C LEU A 156 -4.89 -3.87 -19.32
N ALA A 157 -5.32 -4.11 -18.08
CA ALA A 157 -6.60 -4.79 -17.82
C ALA A 157 -7.79 -3.97 -18.33
N LEU A 158 -7.79 -2.66 -18.09
CA LEU A 158 -8.82 -1.73 -18.58
C LEU A 158 -8.84 -1.63 -20.10
N GLU A 159 -7.69 -1.69 -20.77
CA GLU A 159 -7.56 -1.67 -22.22
C GLU A 159 -8.15 -2.91 -22.88
N ARG A 160 -7.91 -4.08 -22.29
CA ARG A 160 -8.35 -5.37 -22.84
C ARG A 160 -9.88 -5.47 -22.89
N ASP A 161 -10.55 -5.20 -21.77
CA ASP A 161 -11.97 -5.53 -21.60
C ASP A 161 -12.81 -4.40 -20.97
N GLY A 162 -12.21 -3.26 -20.62
CA GLY A 162 -12.88 -2.18 -19.89
C GLY A 162 -13.03 -2.45 -18.38
N GLY A 163 -12.28 -3.40 -17.84
CA GLY A 163 -12.43 -3.82 -16.46
C GLY A 163 -11.38 -4.82 -15.98
N THR A 164 -11.71 -5.56 -14.93
CA THR A 164 -10.80 -6.54 -14.33
C THR A 164 -11.40 -7.93 -14.27
N THR A 165 -10.53 -8.94 -14.28
CA THR A 165 -10.87 -10.33 -13.98
C THR A 165 -10.81 -10.57 -12.47
N LEU A 166 -11.46 -11.65 -12.01
CA LEU A 166 -11.37 -12.08 -10.62
C LEU A 166 -9.92 -12.38 -10.18
N THR A 167 -9.10 -12.91 -11.08
CA THR A 167 -7.69 -13.23 -10.78
C THR A 167 -6.89 -11.96 -10.50
N GLU A 168 -7.00 -10.95 -11.37
CA GLU A 168 -6.35 -9.64 -11.18
C GLU A 168 -6.83 -9.00 -9.87
N ARG A 169 -8.15 -8.98 -9.60
CA ARG A 169 -8.68 -8.44 -8.35
C ARG A 169 -8.19 -9.18 -7.10
N ARG A 170 -8.01 -10.50 -7.16
CA ARG A 170 -7.44 -11.29 -6.06
C ARG A 170 -5.99 -10.93 -5.79
N GLN A 171 -5.18 -10.74 -6.84
CA GLN A 171 -3.79 -10.32 -6.69
C GLN A 171 -3.70 -8.92 -6.05
N PHE A 172 -4.51 -7.99 -6.54
CA PHE A 172 -4.68 -6.66 -5.98
C PHE A 172 -5.12 -6.68 -4.51
N ALA A 173 -6.10 -7.51 -4.16
CA ALA A 173 -6.57 -7.66 -2.78
C ALA A 173 -5.51 -8.25 -1.84
N LEU A 174 -4.73 -9.23 -2.32
CA LEU A 174 -3.61 -9.78 -1.55
C LEU A 174 -2.55 -8.69 -1.27
N LYS A 175 -2.19 -7.91 -2.29
CA LYS A 175 -1.25 -6.79 -2.13
C LYS A 175 -1.80 -5.73 -1.16
N ALA A 176 -3.09 -5.40 -1.27
CA ALA A 176 -3.78 -4.48 -0.37
C ALA A 176 -3.73 -4.91 1.10
N PHE A 177 -4.04 -6.17 1.41
CA PHE A 177 -3.95 -6.66 2.80
C PHE A 177 -2.51 -6.72 3.32
N ARG A 178 -1.53 -7.07 2.47
CA ARG A 178 -0.11 -6.97 2.82
C ARG A 178 0.30 -5.53 3.14
N HIS A 179 -0.18 -4.57 2.34
CA HIS A 179 0.10 -3.15 2.54
C HIS A 179 -0.46 -2.65 3.87
N THR A 180 -1.70 -3.00 4.23
CA THR A 180 -2.26 -2.61 5.54
C THR A 180 -1.61 -3.35 6.71
N ALA A 181 -1.23 -4.62 6.54
CA ALA A 181 -0.50 -5.35 7.58
C ALA A 181 0.88 -4.72 7.86
N ARG A 182 1.61 -4.32 6.82
CA ARG A 182 2.86 -3.56 6.95
C ARG A 182 2.62 -2.22 7.67
N TYR A 183 1.59 -1.49 7.26
CA TYR A 183 1.24 -0.20 7.86
C TYR A 183 0.95 -0.32 9.37
N ASP A 184 0.08 -1.27 9.75
CA ASP A 184 -0.29 -1.49 11.15
C ASP A 184 0.91 -1.96 11.98
N ALA A 185 1.80 -2.79 11.42
CA ALA A 185 3.03 -3.22 12.10
C ALA A 185 3.98 -2.03 12.37
N LEU A 186 4.07 -1.08 11.44
CA LEU A 186 4.87 0.14 11.62
C LEU A 186 4.30 1.05 12.70
N VAL A 187 2.97 1.24 12.72
CA VAL A 187 2.30 2.01 13.77
C VAL A 187 2.48 1.34 15.13
N ALA A 188 2.26 0.02 15.22
CA ALA A 188 2.43 -0.74 16.46
C ALA A 188 3.86 -0.64 17.00
N ARG A 189 4.87 -0.79 16.13
CA ARG A 189 6.27 -0.66 16.55
C ARG A 189 6.62 0.76 17.00
N TYR A 190 6.09 1.79 16.34
CA TYR A 190 6.31 3.17 16.77
C TYR A 190 5.71 3.44 18.15
N LEU A 191 4.47 2.99 18.39
CA LEU A 191 3.79 3.16 19.68
C LEU A 191 4.41 2.32 20.80
N GLY A 192 5.01 1.18 20.47
CA GLY A 192 5.66 0.26 21.41
C GLY A 192 7.18 0.38 21.46
N ALA A 193 7.78 1.51 21.04
CA ALA A 193 9.23 1.64 20.91
C ALA A 193 10.01 1.38 22.21
N ASP A 194 9.39 1.63 23.37
CA ASP A 194 9.99 1.40 24.69
C ASP A 194 9.76 -0.03 25.23
N ASP A 195 8.93 -0.84 24.56
CA ASP A 195 8.66 -2.24 24.93
C ASP A 195 9.64 -3.18 24.21
N LEU A 196 10.80 -3.41 24.85
CA LEU A 196 11.89 -4.18 24.27
C LEU A 196 11.58 -5.68 24.07
N LEU A 197 10.65 -6.23 24.85
CA LEU A 197 10.28 -7.65 24.83
C LEU A 197 8.76 -7.78 24.87
N PRO A 198 8.06 -7.36 23.80
CA PRO A 198 6.62 -7.22 23.83
C PRO A 198 5.93 -8.59 23.86
N ALA A 199 4.78 -8.64 24.53
CA ALA A 199 3.93 -9.84 24.56
C ALA A 199 3.40 -10.23 23.16
N SER A 200 3.39 -9.29 22.22
CA SER A 200 3.05 -9.52 20.82
C SER A 200 4.05 -8.81 19.91
N LEU A 201 4.74 -9.57 19.07
CA LEU A 201 5.73 -9.05 18.13
C LEU A 201 5.16 -9.04 16.71
N SER A 202 5.06 -7.85 16.10
CA SER A 202 4.63 -7.66 14.72
C SER A 202 5.80 -7.22 13.86
N LEU A 203 6.29 -8.11 13.00
CA LEU A 203 7.39 -7.83 12.08
C LEU A 203 6.86 -7.68 10.65
N ALA A 204 7.40 -6.70 9.92
CA ALA A 204 7.12 -6.48 8.51
C ALA A 204 8.42 -6.54 7.71
N PHE A 205 8.39 -7.25 6.59
CA PHE A 205 9.56 -7.45 5.74
C PHE A 205 9.22 -7.19 4.27
N ASP A 206 10.15 -6.55 3.57
CA ASP A 206 10.13 -6.44 2.11
C ASP A 206 11.08 -7.48 1.51
N LYS A 207 10.59 -8.19 0.48
CA LYS A 207 11.44 -9.14 -0.25
C LYS A 207 12.44 -8.36 -1.11
N LEU A 208 13.72 -8.67 -0.97
CA LEU A 208 14.79 -8.10 -1.80
C LEU A 208 15.10 -8.97 -3.01
N ALA A 209 15.16 -10.30 -2.83
CA ALA A 209 15.51 -11.21 -3.91
C ALA A 209 14.99 -12.63 -3.65
N ASP A 210 14.71 -13.36 -4.73
CA ASP A 210 14.69 -14.82 -4.70
C ASP A 210 16.12 -15.33 -4.61
N MET A 211 16.37 -16.30 -3.72
CA MET A 211 17.67 -16.96 -3.66
C MET A 211 17.70 -18.12 -4.63
N ARG A 212 18.90 -18.45 -5.11
CA ARG A 212 19.10 -19.58 -6.03
C ARG A 212 18.58 -20.91 -5.48
N TYR A 213 18.76 -21.10 -4.18
CA TYR A 213 18.26 -22.18 -3.33
C TYR A 213 18.49 -21.75 -1.86
N GLY A 214 18.01 -22.54 -0.91
CA GLY A 214 18.30 -22.35 0.52
C GLY A 214 19.73 -22.73 0.88
N GLU A 215 19.94 -23.31 2.05
CA GLU A 215 21.26 -23.80 2.45
C GLU A 215 21.75 -24.94 1.54
N ASN A 216 20.81 -25.74 1.01
CA ASN A 216 21.03 -26.85 0.08
C ASN A 216 20.18 -26.71 -1.19
N PRO A 217 20.60 -27.29 -2.34
CA PRO A 217 19.96 -27.08 -3.65
C PRO A 217 18.46 -27.45 -3.76
N HIS A 218 17.97 -28.33 -2.89
CA HIS A 218 16.56 -28.77 -2.90
C HIS A 218 15.63 -27.84 -2.10
N GLN A 219 16.17 -26.84 -1.41
CA GLN A 219 15.42 -25.91 -0.57
C GLN A 219 15.13 -24.61 -1.35
N VAL A 220 13.94 -24.04 -1.15
CA VAL A 220 13.58 -22.72 -1.68
C VAL A 220 13.91 -21.66 -0.63
N ALA A 221 14.47 -20.52 -1.05
CA ALA A 221 14.76 -19.41 -0.16
C ALA A 221 14.56 -18.05 -0.85
N ALA A 222 14.40 -17.02 -0.03
CA ALA A 222 14.33 -15.63 -0.46
C ALA A 222 14.97 -14.76 0.62
N PHE A 223 15.58 -13.66 0.19
CA PHE A 223 16.16 -12.68 1.09
C PHE A 223 15.18 -11.54 1.32
N TYR A 224 14.97 -11.21 2.59
CA TYR A 224 14.03 -10.21 3.03
C TYR A 224 14.75 -9.18 3.90
N ARG A 225 14.28 -7.93 3.82
CA ARG A 225 14.74 -6.84 4.67
C ARG A 225 13.61 -6.40 5.57
N GLU A 226 13.91 -6.23 6.85
CA GLU A 226 12.95 -5.69 7.80
C GLU A 226 12.59 -4.24 7.43
N VAL A 227 11.31 -3.92 7.49
CA VAL A 227 10.83 -2.56 7.27
C VAL A 227 11.07 -1.76 8.55
N GLN A 228 11.98 -0.78 8.50
CA GLN A 228 12.34 0.03 9.65
C GLN A 228 11.92 1.51 9.51
N VAL A 229 11.55 2.15 10.63
CA VAL A 229 11.24 3.58 10.67
C VAL A 229 12.56 4.31 10.46
N GLY A 230 12.65 5.18 9.44
CA GLY A 230 13.91 5.80 9.05
C GLY A 230 14.67 5.08 7.93
N GLY A 231 14.11 4.01 7.35
CA GLY A 231 14.70 3.29 6.22
C GLY A 231 15.61 2.13 6.65
N ALA A 232 16.37 1.60 5.70
CA ALA A 232 17.24 0.43 5.95
C ALA A 232 18.35 0.78 6.94
N GLN A 233 18.51 -0.05 7.98
CA GLN A 233 19.61 0.07 8.92
C GLN A 233 20.95 -0.07 8.18
N THR A 234 21.74 1.01 8.18
CA THR A 234 23.06 1.02 7.55
C THR A 234 24.02 0.08 8.28
N GLY A 235 24.96 -0.50 7.54
CA GLY A 235 25.95 -1.40 8.10
C GLY A 235 25.42 -2.80 8.39
N THR A 236 24.24 -3.18 7.91
CA THR A 236 23.74 -4.56 7.94
C THR A 236 23.90 -5.19 6.56
N ILE A 237 23.93 -6.53 6.48
CA ILE A 237 23.91 -7.19 5.18
C ILE A 237 22.65 -6.84 4.40
N ALA A 238 21.52 -6.59 5.06
CA ALA A 238 20.26 -6.19 4.40
C ALA A 238 20.32 -4.84 3.67
N ALA A 239 21.37 -4.04 3.86
CA ALA A 239 21.64 -2.79 3.15
C ALA A 239 22.76 -2.91 2.09
N TYR A 240 23.14 -4.14 1.68
CA TYR A 240 24.24 -4.34 0.73
C TYR A 240 23.98 -3.73 -0.65
N THR A 241 25.05 -3.34 -1.32
CA THR A 241 25.07 -3.06 -2.77
C THR A 241 26.07 -4.00 -3.42
N GLN A 242 25.61 -4.83 -4.36
CA GLN A 242 26.48 -5.72 -5.10
C GLN A 242 27.05 -4.99 -6.33
N HIS A 243 28.35 -4.70 -6.29
CA HIS A 243 29.03 -4.02 -7.41
C HIS A 243 29.41 -4.95 -8.56
N GLN A 244 29.64 -6.24 -8.28
CA GLN A 244 30.06 -7.23 -9.27
C GLN A 244 29.76 -8.67 -8.81
N GLY A 245 29.96 -9.65 -9.69
CA GLY A 245 29.81 -11.07 -9.40
C GLY A 245 28.43 -11.62 -9.78
N LYS A 246 28.23 -12.91 -9.47
CA LYS A 246 26.95 -13.61 -9.69
C LYS A 246 26.01 -13.31 -8.51
N GLU A 247 24.72 -13.58 -8.68
CA GLU A 247 23.74 -13.52 -7.60
C GLU A 247 24.21 -14.30 -6.36
N LEU A 248 24.03 -13.70 -5.18
CA LEU A 248 24.43 -14.30 -3.91
C LEU A 248 23.56 -15.53 -3.59
N SER A 249 24.20 -16.59 -3.09
CA SER A 249 23.49 -17.72 -2.51
C SER A 249 23.05 -17.44 -1.06
N TYR A 250 22.16 -18.27 -0.52
CA TYR A 250 21.77 -18.21 0.89
C TYR A 250 23.00 -18.23 1.82
N ASN A 251 23.94 -19.15 1.58
CA ASN A 251 25.14 -19.27 2.41
C ASN A 251 26.03 -18.03 2.25
N ASN A 252 26.14 -17.44 1.05
CA ASN A 252 26.91 -16.21 0.90
C ASN A 252 26.33 -15.06 1.74
N ILE A 253 25.00 -14.94 1.84
CA ILE A 253 24.37 -13.94 2.71
C ILE A 253 24.71 -14.21 4.17
N ALA A 254 24.57 -15.46 4.64
CA ALA A 254 24.87 -15.85 6.01
C ALA A 254 26.35 -15.64 6.38
N ASP A 255 27.27 -16.09 5.52
CA ASP A 255 28.72 -15.94 5.73
C ASP A 255 29.13 -14.47 5.72
N THR A 256 28.53 -13.66 4.83
CA THR A 256 28.82 -12.21 4.78
C THR A 256 28.28 -11.49 6.01
N ASP A 257 27.10 -11.85 6.51
CA ASP A 257 26.55 -11.30 7.75
C ASP A 257 27.46 -11.63 8.94
N ALA A 258 27.89 -12.89 9.07
CA ALA A 258 28.81 -13.32 10.11
C ALA A 258 30.17 -12.58 10.04
N ALA A 259 30.74 -12.44 8.83
CA ALA A 259 31.98 -11.70 8.63
C ALA A 259 31.82 -10.22 8.98
N LEU A 260 30.69 -9.62 8.60
CA LEU A 260 30.37 -8.21 8.86
C LEU A 260 30.17 -7.92 10.36
N GLU A 261 29.42 -8.76 11.06
CA GLU A 261 29.24 -8.58 12.51
C GLU A 261 30.53 -8.82 13.29
N CYS A 262 31.35 -9.78 12.86
CA CYS A 262 32.64 -10.06 13.50
C CYS A 262 33.64 -8.90 13.32
N VAL A 263 33.75 -8.33 12.10
CA VAL A 263 34.73 -7.26 11.84
C VAL A 263 34.38 -5.96 12.59
N LYS A 264 33.10 -5.71 12.89
CA LYS A 264 32.63 -4.54 13.64
C LYS A 264 33.09 -4.48 15.10
N VAL A 265 33.54 -5.60 15.67
CA VAL A 265 33.98 -5.67 17.07
C VAL A 265 35.34 -5.00 17.28
N PHE A 266 36.10 -4.76 16.21
CA PHE A 266 37.44 -4.20 16.27
C PHE A 266 37.43 -2.67 16.06
N ASP A 267 38.10 -1.94 16.96
CA ASP A 267 38.29 -0.49 16.83
C ASP A 267 39.38 -0.10 15.80
N ALA A 268 40.29 -1.02 15.50
CA ALA A 268 41.35 -0.86 14.52
C ALA A 268 40.98 -1.54 13.18
N PRO A 269 41.57 -1.12 12.05
CA PRO A 269 41.35 -1.81 10.77
C PRO A 269 41.59 -3.32 10.89
N ALA A 270 40.55 -4.11 10.56
CA ALA A 270 40.53 -5.55 10.73
C ALA A 270 40.05 -6.26 9.46
N CYS A 271 40.39 -7.55 9.34
CA CYS A 271 39.96 -8.42 8.25
C CYS A 271 39.48 -9.75 8.86
N VAL A 272 38.28 -10.18 8.48
CA VAL A 272 37.66 -11.45 8.88
C VAL A 272 37.42 -12.29 7.62
N ILE A 273 37.75 -13.58 7.69
CA ILE A 273 37.51 -14.56 6.63
C ILE A 273 36.64 -15.66 7.24
N VAL A 274 35.48 -15.88 6.64
CA VAL A 274 34.51 -16.94 6.98
C VAL A 274 34.45 -17.92 5.82
#